data_AF-A0A671T4U1-F1
#
_entry.id   AF-A0A671T4U1-F1
#
_cell.length_a   1.000
_cell.length_b   1.000
_cell.length_c   1.000
_cell.angle_alpha   90.00
_cell.angle_beta   90.00
_cell.angle_gamma   90.00
#
_symmetry.space_group_name_H-M   'P 1'
#
loop_
_entity.id
_entity.type
_entity.pdbx_description
1 polymer ?
#
loop_
_entity_poly.entity_id
_entity_poly.type
_entity_poly.pdbx_seq_one_letter_code
_entity_poly.pdbx_strand_id
1 'polypeptide(L)'
;MVEYINHNRSVITEPIYPEVVHMFAVNMFRALPPSSNPTGAEFDPEEDEPTLEAAWPHLQLVYEFFLRFLESPDFQPNIAKKYIDQKFVMQLLELFDSEDPRERDFLKTTLHRIYGKFLGLRAYIRKQINNIFYSVYHPQLAYCVVQFLEKDSTLTEPVVVALLKYWPKTHSPKEVMFLNELEEILDVIEPSEFVKVMEPLFCQLAKCVSSPHFQVAERALYYWNNEYIMSLISDNAAKILPIMFPALYRNSKSHWNKTIHGLIYNALKLFMEMNQKLFDDCTQQFRAEKNKEKAKLKEREEAWMKIESLAKSNPQVSFSRTESPLPMAREQRKERPLIRRKSDLPQDSYTTKALETHRRAEDMMTNHDSR
;
A
#
# COMPACT_ATOMS: atom_id res chain seq x y z
N MET A 1 -42.32 6.53 -19.72
CA MET A 1 -42.39 6.59 -18.24
C MET A 1 -41.42 7.60 -17.65
N VAL A 2 -40.13 7.58 -18.01
CA VAL A 2 -39.12 8.57 -17.56
C VAL A 2 -39.57 10.02 -17.84
N GLU A 3 -39.95 10.33 -19.09
CA GLU A 3 -40.44 11.66 -19.44
C GLU A 3 -41.75 12.02 -18.72
N TYR A 4 -42.61 11.05 -18.45
CA TYR A 4 -43.89 11.27 -17.79
C TYR A 4 -43.73 11.72 -16.33
N ILE A 5 -42.77 11.13 -15.59
CA ILE A 5 -42.44 11.57 -14.23
C ILE A 5 -41.74 12.93 -14.24
N ASN A 6 -40.92 13.24 -15.25
CA ASN A 6 -40.23 14.53 -15.34
C ASN A 6 -41.17 15.70 -15.62
N HIS A 7 -42.20 15.51 -16.45
CA HIS A 7 -43.06 16.61 -16.91
C HIS A 7 -44.33 16.80 -16.07
N ASN A 8 -44.72 15.82 -15.25
CA ASN A 8 -45.96 15.88 -14.47
C ASN A 8 -45.66 15.85 -12.97
N ARG A 9 -46.26 16.78 -12.22
CA ARG A 9 -46.16 16.85 -10.75
C ARG A 9 -47.26 16.04 -10.08
N SER A 10 -47.01 15.59 -8.85
CA SER A 10 -47.95 14.83 -8.01
C SER A 10 -48.38 13.48 -8.58
N VAL A 11 -47.58 12.89 -9.46
CA VAL A 11 -47.86 11.57 -10.08
C VAL A 11 -47.50 10.41 -9.14
N ILE A 12 -46.55 10.62 -8.23
CA ILE A 12 -46.07 9.58 -7.31
C ILE A 12 -47.07 9.40 -6.16
N THR A 13 -47.95 8.42 -6.30
CA THR A 13 -48.92 8.04 -5.27
C THR A 13 -48.43 6.83 -4.46
N GLU A 14 -48.99 6.63 -3.26
CA GLU A 14 -48.60 5.51 -2.39
C GLU A 14 -48.59 4.10 -3.05
N PRO A 15 -49.56 3.70 -3.89
CA PRO A 15 -49.55 2.38 -4.51
C PRO A 15 -48.44 2.19 -5.56
N ILE A 16 -47.82 3.26 -6.04
CA ILE A 16 -46.77 3.19 -7.08
C ILE A 16 -45.42 2.75 -6.48
N TYR A 17 -45.17 3.05 -5.20
CA TYR A 17 -43.90 2.72 -4.53
C TYR A 17 -43.51 1.23 -4.60
N PRO A 18 -44.37 0.27 -4.20
CA PRO A 18 -44.02 -1.14 -4.28
C PRO A 18 -43.78 -1.60 -5.72
N GLU A 19 -44.59 -1.12 -6.68
CA GLU A 19 -44.48 -1.50 -8.09
C GLU A 19 -43.16 -1.03 -8.71
N VAL A 20 -42.74 0.21 -8.42
CA VAL A 20 -41.46 0.75 -8.90
C VAL A 20 -40.27 0.02 -8.29
N VAL A 21 -40.30 -0.23 -6.98
CA VAL A 21 -39.22 -0.95 -6.29
C VAL A 21 -39.13 -2.40 -6.77
N HIS A 22 -40.27 -3.07 -6.98
CA HIS A 22 -40.31 -4.42 -7.51
C HIS A 22 -39.81 -4.47 -8.97
N MET A 23 -40.25 -3.54 -9.82
CA MET A 23 -39.78 -3.43 -11.20
C MET A 23 -38.27 -3.23 -11.25
N PHE A 24 -37.72 -2.34 -10.43
CA PHE A 24 -36.28 -2.14 -10.34
C PHE A 24 -35.58 -3.43 -9.89
N ALA A 25 -36.04 -4.05 -8.81
CA ALA A 25 -35.42 -5.27 -8.27
C ALA A 25 -35.38 -6.42 -9.28
N VAL A 26 -36.47 -6.64 -10.03
CA VAL A 26 -36.56 -7.72 -11.02
C VAL A 26 -35.63 -7.49 -12.22
N ASN A 27 -35.46 -6.23 -12.65
CA ASN A 27 -34.60 -5.92 -13.78
C ASN A 27 -33.11 -5.87 -13.39
N MET A 28 -32.80 -5.43 -12.16
CA MET A 28 -31.42 -5.14 -11.76
C MET A 28 -30.76 -6.26 -10.97
N PHE A 29 -31.45 -6.85 -9.99
CA PHE A 29 -30.83 -7.79 -9.05
C PHE A 29 -30.67 -9.17 -9.68
N ARG A 30 -29.45 -9.39 -10.18
CA ARG A 30 -29.01 -10.62 -10.85
C ARG A 30 -27.64 -11.02 -10.31
N ALA A 31 -27.34 -12.31 -10.36
CA ALA A 31 -25.95 -12.74 -10.20
C ALA A 31 -25.15 -12.19 -11.38
N LEU A 32 -24.02 -11.55 -11.09
CA LEU A 32 -23.13 -11.05 -12.12
C LEU A 32 -22.53 -12.24 -12.89
N PRO A 33 -22.29 -12.10 -14.20
CA PRO A 33 -21.61 -13.14 -14.97
C PRO A 33 -20.22 -13.40 -14.38
N PRO A 34 -19.66 -14.61 -14.53
CA PRO A 34 -18.29 -14.88 -14.13
C PRO A 34 -17.36 -13.92 -14.86
N SER A 35 -16.34 -13.42 -14.15
CA SER A 35 -15.38 -12.49 -14.76
C SER A 35 -14.76 -13.12 -16.00
N SER A 36 -14.71 -12.35 -17.08
CA SER A 36 -13.99 -12.73 -18.31
C SER A 36 -12.49 -12.57 -18.15
N ASN A 37 -12.05 -11.82 -17.14
CA ASN A 37 -10.67 -11.47 -16.94
C ASN A 37 -9.93 -12.59 -16.19
N PRO A 38 -8.68 -12.86 -16.57
CA PRO A 38 -7.89 -13.91 -15.95
C PRO A 38 -7.57 -13.55 -14.49
N THR A 39 -7.82 -14.49 -13.58
CA THR A 39 -7.54 -14.31 -12.15
C THR A 39 -6.17 -14.90 -11.77
N GLY A 40 -5.35 -14.16 -11.02
CA GLY A 40 -4.09 -14.67 -10.49
C GLY A 40 -3.13 -13.57 -10.07
N ALA A 41 -2.08 -13.92 -9.32
CA ALA A 41 -1.06 -12.96 -8.86
C ALA A 41 -0.17 -12.40 -9.99
N GLU A 42 -0.32 -12.93 -11.20
CA GLU A 42 0.42 -12.56 -12.41
C GLU A 42 -0.37 -11.62 -13.34
N PHE A 43 -1.66 -11.41 -13.07
CA PHE A 43 -2.53 -10.54 -13.85
C PHE A 43 -2.74 -9.22 -13.11
N ASP A 44 -2.55 -8.12 -13.83
CA ASP A 44 -2.80 -6.77 -13.32
C ASP A 44 -4.24 -6.36 -13.64
N PRO A 45 -5.12 -6.14 -12.64
CA PRO A 45 -6.48 -5.68 -12.88
C PRO A 45 -6.57 -4.32 -13.59
N GLU A 46 -5.48 -3.55 -13.69
CA GLU A 46 -5.43 -2.33 -14.50
C GLU A 46 -5.37 -2.62 -16.02
N GLU A 47 -4.97 -3.83 -16.43
CA GLU A 47 -4.93 -4.27 -17.83
C GLU A 47 -6.23 -4.94 -18.30
N ASP A 48 -7.19 -5.11 -17.40
CA ASP A 48 -8.48 -5.74 -17.67
C ASP A 48 -9.30 -4.95 -18.71
N GLU A 49 -9.75 -5.62 -19.78
CA GLU A 49 -10.71 -5.04 -20.71
C GLU A 49 -12.11 -5.06 -20.07
N PRO A 50 -12.81 -3.91 -19.96
CA PRO A 50 -14.11 -3.88 -19.33
C PRO A 50 -15.16 -4.60 -20.18
N THR A 51 -15.75 -5.67 -19.66
CA THR A 51 -16.89 -6.31 -20.32
C THR A 51 -18.12 -5.42 -20.23
N LEU A 52 -18.62 -5.01 -21.39
CA LEU A 52 -19.84 -4.22 -21.50
C LEU A 52 -21.07 -5.11 -21.40
N GLU A 53 -22.07 -4.67 -20.62
CA GLU A 53 -23.33 -5.38 -20.47
C GLU A 53 -24.16 -5.31 -21.76
N ALA A 54 -24.53 -6.47 -22.31
CA ALA A 54 -25.26 -6.55 -23.58
C ALA A 54 -26.68 -5.98 -23.46
N ALA A 55 -27.30 -6.11 -22.29
CA ALA A 55 -28.63 -5.56 -21.99
C ALA A 55 -28.62 -4.06 -21.64
N TRP A 56 -27.46 -3.38 -21.76
CA TRP A 56 -27.30 -1.99 -21.31
C TRP A 56 -28.37 -1.01 -21.80
N PRO A 57 -28.82 -1.01 -23.08
CA PRO A 57 -29.86 -0.08 -23.54
C PRO A 57 -31.16 -0.16 -22.75
N HIS A 58 -31.51 -1.34 -22.22
CA HIS A 58 -32.67 -1.53 -21.35
C HIS A 58 -32.36 -1.14 -19.91
N LEU A 59 -31.24 -1.61 -19.36
CA LEU A 59 -30.84 -1.34 -17.97
C LEU A 59 -30.61 0.15 -17.71
N GLN A 60 -30.05 0.87 -18.68
CA GLN A 60 -29.89 2.32 -18.63
C GLN A 60 -31.23 3.02 -18.34
N LEU A 61 -32.30 2.65 -19.05
CA LEU A 61 -33.62 3.24 -18.86
C LEU A 61 -34.21 2.92 -17.49
N VAL A 62 -33.95 1.71 -16.97
CA VAL A 62 -34.39 1.30 -15.62
C VAL A 62 -33.67 2.12 -14.55
N TYR A 63 -32.35 2.29 -14.66
CA TYR A 63 -31.57 3.14 -13.75
C TYR A 63 -31.99 4.61 -13.82
N GLU A 64 -32.13 5.17 -15.02
CA GLU A 64 -32.58 6.55 -15.21
C GLU A 64 -33.96 6.77 -14.61
N PHE A 65 -34.90 5.85 -14.85
CA PHE A 65 -36.22 5.91 -14.27
C PHE A 65 -36.20 5.90 -12.74
N PHE A 66 -35.44 4.96 -12.14
CA PHE A 66 -35.38 4.83 -10.69
C PHE A 66 -34.67 6.02 -10.02
N LEU A 67 -33.63 6.57 -10.65
CA LEU A 67 -33.00 7.80 -10.19
C LEU A 67 -33.98 8.97 -10.20
N ARG A 68 -34.74 9.15 -11.28
CA ARG A 68 -35.73 10.24 -11.36
C ARG A 68 -36.87 10.06 -10.36
N PHE A 69 -37.28 8.83 -10.11
CA PHE A 69 -38.22 8.50 -9.04
C PHE A 69 -37.67 8.91 -7.66
N LEU A 70 -36.40 8.58 -7.35
CA LEU A 70 -35.77 8.96 -6.08
C LEU A 70 -35.54 10.48 -5.96
N GLU A 71 -35.20 11.16 -7.04
CA GLU A 71 -34.89 12.60 -7.08
C GLU A 71 -36.13 13.49 -7.12
N SER A 72 -37.29 12.93 -7.46
CA SER A 72 -38.55 13.66 -7.51
C SER A 72 -38.83 14.42 -6.20
N PRO A 73 -39.29 15.68 -6.27
CA PRO A 73 -39.68 16.45 -5.09
C PRO A 73 -40.89 15.83 -4.37
N ASP A 74 -41.71 15.06 -5.07
CA ASP A 74 -42.90 14.40 -4.52
C ASP A 74 -42.57 13.06 -3.84
N PHE A 75 -41.30 12.64 -3.87
CA PHE A 75 -40.84 11.40 -3.25
C PHE A 75 -40.89 11.49 -1.72
N GLN A 76 -41.58 10.53 -1.09
CA GLN A 76 -41.77 10.46 0.35
C GLN A 76 -40.96 9.30 0.97
N PRO A 77 -39.84 9.59 1.67
CA PRO A 77 -38.98 8.54 2.25
C PRO A 77 -39.69 7.66 3.28
N ASN A 78 -40.69 8.21 3.99
CA ASN A 78 -41.44 7.48 5.01
C ASN A 78 -42.31 6.34 4.46
N ILE A 79 -42.72 6.43 3.20
CA ILE A 79 -43.47 5.38 2.51
C ILE A 79 -42.49 4.40 1.88
N ALA A 80 -41.50 4.92 1.17
CA ALA A 80 -40.49 4.12 0.48
C ALA A 80 -39.67 3.20 1.42
N LYS A 81 -39.42 3.60 2.67
CA LYS A 81 -38.64 2.80 3.64
C LYS A 81 -39.23 1.43 3.95
N LYS A 82 -40.51 1.20 3.64
CA LYS A 82 -41.16 -0.11 3.77
C LYS A 82 -40.71 -1.12 2.70
N TYR A 83 -40.18 -0.60 1.59
CA TYR A 83 -39.82 -1.40 0.40
C TYR A 83 -38.32 -1.32 0.09
N ILE A 84 -37.67 -0.18 0.39
CA ILE A 84 -36.22 -0.02 0.34
C ILE A 84 -35.68 -0.34 1.73
N ASP A 85 -35.42 -1.61 1.97
CA ASP A 85 -34.92 -2.15 3.25
C ASP A 85 -33.44 -2.57 3.17
N GLN A 86 -32.93 -3.20 4.21
CA GLN A 86 -31.55 -3.69 4.25
C GLN A 86 -31.26 -4.76 3.18
N LYS A 87 -32.26 -5.57 2.82
CA LYS A 87 -32.12 -6.59 1.79
C LYS A 87 -31.98 -5.95 0.41
N PHE A 88 -32.82 -4.95 0.09
CA PHE A 88 -32.69 -4.17 -1.14
C PHE A 88 -31.30 -3.53 -1.25
N VAL A 89 -30.81 -2.91 -0.17
CA VAL A 89 -29.48 -2.29 -0.14
C VAL A 89 -28.36 -3.31 -0.35
N MET A 90 -28.46 -4.50 0.23
CA MET A 90 -27.48 -5.57 0.05
C MET A 90 -27.38 -5.97 -1.42
N GLN A 91 -28.52 -6.28 -2.05
CA GLN A 91 -28.57 -6.68 -3.45
C GLN A 91 -28.11 -5.56 -4.40
N LEU A 92 -28.38 -4.29 -4.05
CA LEU A 92 -27.86 -3.14 -4.78
C LEU A 92 -26.33 -3.03 -4.68
N LEU A 93 -25.76 -3.33 -3.51
CA LEU A 93 -24.31 -3.29 -3.29
C LEU A 93 -23.58 -4.43 -4.00
N GLU A 94 -24.19 -5.61 -4.14
CA GLU A 94 -23.62 -6.72 -4.92
C GLU A 94 -23.38 -6.36 -6.39
N LEU A 95 -24.17 -5.46 -6.96
CA LEU A 95 -24.01 -5.01 -8.35
C LEU A 95 -22.80 -4.08 -8.56
N PHE A 96 -22.16 -3.56 -7.51
CA PHE A 96 -20.98 -2.71 -7.66
C PHE A 96 -19.77 -3.45 -8.24
N ASP A 97 -19.80 -4.78 -8.21
CA ASP A 97 -18.79 -5.66 -8.82
C ASP A 97 -19.00 -5.85 -10.34
N SER A 98 -19.98 -5.15 -10.95
CA SER A 98 -20.19 -5.15 -12.40
C SER A 98 -18.95 -4.61 -13.11
N GLU A 99 -18.47 -5.32 -14.13
CA GLU A 99 -17.33 -4.91 -14.98
C GLU A 99 -17.65 -3.68 -15.83
N ASP A 100 -18.93 -3.35 -16.05
CA ASP A 100 -19.36 -2.21 -16.84
C ASP A 100 -19.25 -0.89 -16.03
N PRO A 101 -18.35 0.04 -16.41
CA PRO A 101 -18.18 1.31 -15.69
C PRO A 101 -19.44 2.18 -15.68
N ARG A 102 -20.30 2.05 -16.70
CA ARG A 102 -21.54 2.82 -16.80
C ARG A 102 -22.53 2.36 -15.74
N GLU A 103 -22.64 1.05 -15.52
CA GLU A 103 -23.49 0.48 -14.46
C GLU A 103 -23.01 0.95 -13.08
N ARG A 104 -21.69 0.93 -12.84
CA ARG A 104 -21.09 1.39 -11.57
C ARG A 104 -21.39 2.87 -11.27
N ASP A 105 -21.43 3.75 -12.27
CA ASP A 105 -21.71 5.17 -12.05
C ASP A 105 -23.19 5.44 -11.68
N PHE A 106 -24.12 4.72 -12.32
CA PHE A 106 -25.54 4.76 -11.93
C PHE A 106 -25.77 4.19 -10.53
N LEU A 107 -25.11 3.09 -10.19
CA LEU A 107 -25.16 2.49 -8.85
C LEU A 107 -24.62 3.45 -7.78
N LYS A 108 -23.47 4.08 -8.03
CA LYS A 108 -22.87 5.11 -7.17
C LYS A 108 -23.87 6.24 -6.89
N THR A 109 -24.49 6.78 -7.93
CA THR A 109 -25.46 7.87 -7.80
C THR A 109 -26.72 7.42 -7.06
N THR A 110 -27.24 6.24 -7.37
CA THR A 110 -28.43 5.66 -6.74
C THR A 110 -28.21 5.44 -5.24
N LEU A 111 -27.10 4.81 -4.88
CA LEU A 111 -26.72 4.56 -3.49
C LEU A 111 -26.54 5.87 -2.71
N HIS A 112 -25.94 6.89 -3.33
CA HIS A 112 -25.79 8.22 -2.73
C HIS A 112 -27.15 8.87 -2.41
N ARG A 113 -28.12 8.81 -3.33
CA ARG A 113 -29.48 9.31 -3.09
C ARG A 113 -30.19 8.56 -1.97
N ILE A 114 -30.07 7.23 -1.93
CA ILE A 114 -30.63 6.39 -0.86
C ILE A 114 -29.97 6.75 0.49
N TYR A 115 -28.64 6.85 0.55
CA TYR A 115 -27.91 7.23 1.77
C TYR A 115 -28.34 8.61 2.30
N GLY A 116 -28.56 9.57 1.41
CA GLY A 116 -29.04 10.91 1.75
C GLY A 116 -30.44 10.89 2.37
N LYS A 117 -31.39 10.19 1.72
CA LYS A 117 -32.83 10.21 2.07
C LYS A 117 -33.23 9.26 3.22
N PHE A 118 -32.48 8.18 3.45
CA PHE A 118 -32.84 7.15 4.44
C PHE A 118 -31.84 7.11 5.60
N LEU A 119 -32.07 7.92 6.65
CA LEU A 119 -31.21 7.97 7.83
C LEU A 119 -31.03 6.60 8.51
N GLY A 120 -32.10 5.79 8.58
CA GLY A 120 -32.07 4.46 9.20
C GLY A 120 -31.21 3.42 8.48
N LEU A 121 -30.91 3.63 7.18
CA LEU A 121 -30.08 2.72 6.39
C LEU A 121 -28.59 3.10 6.42
N ARG A 122 -28.24 4.32 6.89
CA ARG A 122 -26.85 4.82 6.81
C ARG A 122 -25.84 3.94 7.54
N ALA A 123 -26.18 3.48 8.75
CA ALA A 123 -25.29 2.61 9.52
C ALA A 123 -25.06 1.26 8.82
N TYR A 124 -26.12 0.70 8.24
CA TYR A 124 -26.06 -0.55 7.49
C TYR A 124 -25.23 -0.41 6.20
N ILE A 125 -25.49 0.64 5.41
CA ILE A 125 -24.74 0.95 4.18
C ILE A 125 -23.25 1.07 4.49
N ARG A 126 -22.86 1.87 5.50
CA ARG A 126 -21.45 2.01 5.89
C ARG A 126 -20.81 0.68 6.26
N LYS A 127 -21.53 -0.17 7.01
CA LYS A 127 -21.03 -1.49 7.41
C LYS A 127 -20.79 -2.41 6.21
N GLN A 128 -21.71 -2.42 5.23
CA GLN A 128 -21.59 -3.30 4.05
C GLN A 128 -20.53 -2.81 3.06
N ILE A 129 -20.45 -1.49 2.84
CA ILE A 129 -19.39 -0.81 2.07
C ILE A 129 -17.99 -1.22 2.54
N ASN A 130 -17.78 -1.24 3.87
CA ASN A 130 -16.49 -1.64 4.44
C ASN A 130 -16.08 -3.09 4.13
N ASN A 131 -17.05 -3.98 3.88
CA ASN A 131 -16.77 -5.38 3.56
C ASN A 131 -16.43 -5.60 2.07
N ILE A 132 -16.84 -4.69 1.18
CA ILE A 132 -16.79 -4.88 -0.28
C ILE A 132 -15.58 -4.18 -0.93
N PHE A 133 -15.14 -3.02 -0.43
CA PHE A 133 -14.25 -2.12 -1.19
C PHE A 133 -12.73 -2.38 -1.08
N TYR A 134 -12.27 -3.62 -0.90
CA TYR A 134 -10.87 -3.89 -0.55
C TYR A 134 -9.82 -3.84 -1.69
N SER A 135 -10.20 -3.78 -2.98
CA SER A 135 -9.21 -3.99 -4.06
C SER A 135 -9.01 -2.87 -5.11
N VAL A 136 -9.94 -1.93 -5.36
CA VAL A 136 -9.89 -1.05 -6.57
C VAL A 136 -9.95 0.47 -6.32
N TYR A 137 -9.95 0.95 -5.06
CA TYR A 137 -10.43 2.32 -4.75
C TYR A 137 -9.41 3.29 -4.15
N HIS A 138 -8.11 3.15 -4.41
CA HIS A 138 -7.12 4.01 -3.75
C HIS A 138 -7.37 5.51 -3.90
N PRO A 139 -7.71 6.07 -5.09
CA PRO A 139 -8.01 7.50 -5.20
C PRO A 139 -9.23 7.93 -4.37
N GLN A 140 -10.26 7.10 -4.29
CA GLN A 140 -11.48 7.39 -3.52
C GLN A 140 -11.26 7.21 -2.01
N LEU A 141 -10.37 6.29 -1.62
CA LEU A 141 -9.95 6.09 -0.24
C LEU A 141 -9.12 7.27 0.26
N ALA A 142 -8.11 7.68 -0.51
CA ALA A 142 -7.27 8.84 -0.21
C ALA A 142 -8.12 10.09 0.01
N TYR A 143 -9.06 10.37 -0.91
CA TYR A 143 -10.02 11.48 -0.76
C TYR A 143 -10.83 11.37 0.54
N CYS A 144 -11.36 10.20 0.89
CA CYS A 144 -12.08 10.01 2.14
C CYS A 144 -11.20 10.29 3.36
N VAL A 145 -9.95 9.80 3.36
CA VAL A 145 -8.99 10.01 4.46
C VAL A 145 -8.72 11.49 4.65
N VAL A 146 -8.38 12.22 3.59
CA VAL A 146 -8.15 13.67 3.63
C VAL A 146 -9.39 14.41 4.17
N GLN A 147 -10.59 14.06 3.69
CA GLN A 147 -11.85 14.66 4.19
C GLN A 147 -12.14 14.38 5.66
N PHE A 148 -11.65 13.26 6.22
CA PHE A 148 -11.73 12.99 7.65
C PHE A 148 -10.76 13.88 8.44
N LEU A 149 -9.53 14.04 7.95
CA LEU A 149 -8.51 14.87 8.60
C LEU A 149 -8.86 16.36 8.57
N GLU A 150 -9.46 16.86 7.48
CA GLU A 150 -9.97 18.24 7.40
C GLU A 150 -11.07 18.53 8.44
N LYS A 151 -11.81 17.50 8.87
CA LYS A 151 -12.87 17.64 9.88
C LYS A 151 -12.37 17.51 11.31
N ASP A 152 -11.36 16.67 11.51
CA ASP A 152 -10.78 16.38 12.82
C ASP A 152 -9.29 16.05 12.65
N SER A 153 -8.45 17.06 12.86
CA SER A 153 -6.99 16.94 12.71
C SER A 153 -6.36 16.02 13.76
N THR A 154 -7.04 15.72 14.87
CA THR A 154 -6.53 14.80 15.91
C THR A 154 -6.39 13.35 15.41
N LEU A 155 -7.08 13.00 14.32
CA LEU A 155 -6.99 11.69 13.67
C LEU A 155 -5.74 11.52 12.80
N THR A 156 -4.97 12.59 12.56
CA THR A 156 -3.80 12.56 11.69
C THR A 156 -2.75 11.57 12.18
N GLU A 157 -2.38 11.64 13.45
CA GLU A 157 -1.36 10.76 14.03
C GLU A 157 -1.68 9.27 13.84
N PRO A 158 -2.86 8.76 14.27
CA PRO A 158 -3.18 7.34 14.08
C PRO A 158 -3.27 6.93 12.61
N VAL A 159 -3.74 7.81 11.72
CA VAL A 159 -3.81 7.54 10.27
C VAL A 159 -2.42 7.40 9.66
N VAL A 160 -1.52 8.37 9.89
CA VAL A 160 -0.16 8.33 9.35
C VAL A 160 0.62 7.15 9.92
N VAL A 161 0.49 6.86 11.21
CA VAL A 161 1.12 5.68 11.84
C VAL A 161 0.60 4.38 11.23
N ALA A 162 -0.70 4.29 10.92
CA ALA A 162 -1.27 3.12 10.25
C ALA A 162 -0.73 2.97 8.81
N LEU A 163 -0.68 4.06 8.03
CA LEU A 163 -0.08 4.04 6.68
C LEU A 163 1.38 3.57 6.72
N LEU A 164 2.18 4.08 7.65
CA LEU A 164 3.58 3.66 7.84
C LEU A 164 3.69 2.19 8.27
N LYS A 165 2.75 1.69 9.08
CA LYS A 165 2.70 0.29 9.49
C LYS A 165 2.40 -0.66 8.32
N TYR A 166 1.50 -0.26 7.42
CA TYR A 166 1.08 -1.05 6.26
C TYR A 166 1.89 -0.75 5.00
N TRP A 167 3.01 -0.03 5.12
CA TRP A 167 3.85 0.35 4.00
C TRP A 167 4.24 -0.86 3.12
N PRO A 168 3.95 -0.84 1.80
CA PRO A 168 4.28 -1.94 0.91
C PRO A 168 5.80 -2.17 0.83
N LYS A 169 6.24 -3.43 0.90
CA LYS A 169 7.69 -3.78 0.88
C LYS A 169 8.14 -4.49 -0.39
N THR A 170 7.19 -4.96 -1.19
CA THR A 170 7.46 -5.83 -2.36
C THR A 170 6.69 -5.39 -3.60
N HIS A 171 5.99 -4.25 -3.54
CA HIS A 171 5.08 -3.81 -4.59
C HIS A 171 5.25 -2.30 -4.84
N SER A 172 6.19 -1.96 -5.72
CA SER A 172 6.61 -0.57 -5.99
C SER A 172 5.47 0.36 -6.43
N PRO A 173 4.49 -0.05 -7.27
CA PRO A 173 3.38 0.85 -7.64
C PRO A 173 2.55 1.28 -6.41
N LYS A 174 2.21 0.34 -5.53
CA LYS A 174 1.58 0.62 -4.23
C LYS A 174 2.44 1.51 -3.33
N GLU A 175 3.77 1.42 -3.36
CA GLU A 175 4.62 2.39 -2.64
C GLU A 175 4.45 3.81 -3.21
N VAL A 176 4.39 3.95 -4.53
CA VAL A 176 4.12 5.25 -5.19
C VAL A 176 2.73 5.77 -4.82
N MET A 177 1.71 4.90 -4.77
CA MET A 177 0.35 5.23 -4.30
C MET A 177 0.36 5.74 -2.85
N PHE A 178 1.04 5.03 -1.94
CA PHE A 178 1.19 5.48 -0.54
C PHE A 178 1.92 6.82 -0.44
N LEU A 179 2.92 7.07 -1.29
CA LEU A 179 3.60 8.37 -1.36
C LEU A 179 2.68 9.47 -1.91
N ASN A 180 1.74 9.17 -2.81
CA ASN A 180 0.73 10.13 -3.27
C ASN A 180 -0.22 10.49 -2.13
N GLU A 181 -0.86 9.49 -1.53
CA GLU A 181 -1.81 9.69 -0.43
C GLU A 181 -1.17 10.41 0.76
N LEU A 182 0.10 10.10 1.07
CA LEU A 182 0.81 10.76 2.15
C LEU A 182 1.13 12.23 1.84
N GLU A 183 1.36 12.60 0.58
CA GLU A 183 1.50 14.02 0.20
C GLU A 183 0.17 14.76 0.37
N GLU A 184 -0.94 14.19 -0.09
CA GLU A 184 -2.27 14.78 0.09
C GLU A 184 -2.63 14.98 1.58
N ILE A 185 -2.23 14.04 2.44
CA ILE A 185 -2.38 14.17 3.90
C ILE A 185 -1.50 15.29 4.45
N LEU A 186 -0.26 15.40 3.99
CA LEU A 186 0.66 16.45 4.42
C LEU A 186 0.25 17.85 3.93
N ASP A 187 -0.52 17.97 2.85
CA ASP A 187 -1.05 19.26 2.39
C ASP A 187 -2.10 19.86 3.34
N VAL A 188 -2.80 19.00 4.10
CA VAL A 188 -3.84 19.43 5.05
C VAL A 188 -3.41 19.32 6.52
N ILE A 189 -2.20 18.79 6.79
CA ILE A 189 -1.75 18.55 8.16
C ILE A 189 -1.52 19.85 8.93
N GLU A 190 -1.96 19.92 10.18
CA GLU A 190 -1.60 21.03 11.06
C GLU A 190 -0.15 20.88 11.59
N PRO A 191 0.61 21.98 11.78
CA PRO A 191 1.97 21.91 12.32
C PRO A 191 2.07 21.19 13.68
N SER A 192 1.07 21.34 14.53
CA SER A 192 0.94 20.68 15.84
C SER A 192 0.89 19.14 15.72
N GLU A 193 0.21 18.63 14.70
CA GLU A 193 0.07 17.21 14.42
C GLU A 193 1.30 16.67 13.67
N PHE A 194 1.87 17.45 12.77
CA PHE A 194 3.08 17.09 12.02
C PHE A 194 4.26 16.73 12.94
N VAL A 195 4.48 17.50 14.00
CA VAL A 195 5.57 17.27 14.97
C VAL A 195 5.50 15.89 15.63
N LYS A 196 4.30 15.31 15.77
CA LYS A 196 4.11 13.97 16.35
C LYS A 196 4.53 12.84 15.42
N VAL A 197 4.39 13.05 14.11
CA VAL A 197 4.61 12.00 13.08
C VAL A 197 5.87 12.19 12.24
N MET A 198 6.50 13.36 12.26
CA MET A 198 7.60 13.70 11.37
C MET A 198 8.80 12.73 11.47
N GLU A 199 9.20 12.31 12.67
CA GLU A 199 10.37 11.43 12.81
C GLU A 199 10.17 10.07 12.13
N PRO A 200 9.11 9.29 12.44
CA PRO A 200 8.87 8.02 11.74
C PRO A 200 8.55 8.19 10.25
N LEU A 201 7.88 9.29 9.87
CA LEU A 201 7.57 9.60 8.48
C LEU A 201 8.84 9.84 7.65
N PHE A 202 9.73 10.71 8.11
CA PHE A 202 10.99 10.99 7.41
C PHE A 202 11.96 9.81 7.46
N CYS A 203 11.91 8.97 8.50
CA CYS A 203 12.64 7.70 8.49
C CYS A 203 12.19 6.78 7.35
N GLN A 204 10.90 6.79 7.00
CA GLN A 204 10.39 6.03 5.87
C GLN A 204 10.73 6.70 4.53
N LEU A 205 10.56 8.02 4.41
CA LEU A 205 10.96 8.76 3.20
C LEU A 205 12.45 8.59 2.88
N ALA A 206 13.33 8.56 3.89
CA ALA A 206 14.76 8.29 3.70
C ALA A 206 15.04 6.95 2.99
N LYS A 207 14.22 5.93 3.29
CA LYS A 207 14.29 4.62 2.61
C LYS A 207 13.77 4.71 1.19
N CYS A 208 12.65 5.42 0.96
CA CYS A 208 12.08 5.61 -0.37
C CYS A 208 13.04 6.36 -1.31
N VAL A 209 13.69 7.43 -0.82
CA VAL A 209 14.75 8.16 -1.54
C VAL A 209 15.95 7.27 -1.85
N SER A 210 16.26 6.32 -0.97
CA SER A 210 17.32 5.32 -1.17
C SER A 210 16.87 4.08 -1.96
N SER A 211 15.64 4.06 -2.45
CA SER A 211 15.11 2.93 -3.19
C SER A 211 15.86 2.77 -4.51
N PRO A 212 16.23 1.53 -4.90
CA PRO A 212 16.79 1.29 -6.23
C PRO A 212 15.74 1.47 -7.33
N HIS A 213 14.44 1.46 -6.98
CA HIS A 213 13.34 1.62 -7.92
C HIS A 213 13.10 3.10 -8.22
N PHE A 214 13.33 3.50 -9.47
CA PHE A 214 13.38 4.92 -9.82
C PHE A 214 12.08 5.66 -9.53
N GLN A 215 10.91 5.08 -9.85
CA GLN A 215 9.62 5.76 -9.62
C GLN A 215 9.37 6.04 -8.13
N VAL A 216 9.83 5.17 -7.23
CA VAL A 216 9.66 5.36 -5.78
C VAL A 216 10.57 6.48 -5.28
N ALA A 217 11.84 6.46 -5.68
CA ALA A 217 12.80 7.48 -5.29
C ALA A 217 12.47 8.85 -5.88
N GLU A 218 12.10 8.90 -7.15
CA GLU A 218 11.64 10.12 -7.83
C GLU A 218 10.39 10.69 -7.14
N ARG A 219 9.36 9.86 -6.91
CA ARG A 219 8.13 10.30 -6.25
C ARG A 219 8.37 10.85 -4.85
N ALA A 220 9.24 10.21 -4.06
CA ALA A 220 9.60 10.69 -2.74
C ALA A 220 10.37 12.02 -2.80
N LEU A 221 11.27 12.20 -3.77
CA LEU A 221 12.03 13.44 -3.94
C LEU A 221 11.15 14.62 -4.43
N TYR A 222 10.01 14.35 -5.05
CA TYR A 222 9.05 15.40 -5.43
C TYR A 222 8.44 16.14 -4.24
N TYR A 223 8.50 15.60 -3.02
CA TYR A 223 8.03 16.29 -1.81
C TYR A 223 8.78 17.61 -1.57
N TRP A 224 10.03 17.74 -2.04
CA TRP A 224 10.80 18.98 -1.93
C TRP A 224 10.34 20.09 -2.87
N ASN A 225 9.43 19.79 -3.80
CA ASN A 225 8.82 20.80 -4.68
C ASN A 225 7.52 21.37 -4.10
N ASN A 226 6.98 20.75 -3.04
CA ASN A 226 5.78 21.22 -2.38
C ASN A 226 6.15 22.29 -1.35
N GLU A 227 5.65 23.51 -1.55
CA GLU A 227 5.99 24.67 -0.71
C GLU A 227 5.55 24.49 0.75
N TYR A 228 4.38 23.89 0.99
CA TYR A 228 3.87 23.69 2.33
C TYR A 228 4.70 22.64 3.08
N ILE A 229 4.95 21.49 2.47
CA ILE A 229 5.85 20.48 3.05
C ILE A 229 7.23 21.07 3.34
N MET A 230 7.77 21.86 2.41
CA MET A 230 9.08 22.51 2.61
C MET A 230 9.08 23.49 3.78
N SER A 231 7.98 24.23 4.02
CA SER A 231 7.84 25.09 5.20
C SER A 231 7.84 24.30 6.51
N LEU A 232 7.11 23.17 6.57
CA LEU A 232 7.08 22.27 7.72
C LEU A 232 8.47 21.66 8.00
N ILE A 233 9.19 21.29 6.93
CA ILE A 233 10.58 20.82 7.02
C ILE A 233 11.49 21.90 7.59
N SER A 234 11.34 23.15 7.15
CA SER A 234 12.14 24.28 7.61
C SER A 234 11.99 24.53 9.09
N ASP A 235 10.76 24.55 9.60
CA ASP A 235 10.48 24.78 11.01
C ASP A 235 11.01 23.65 11.91
N ASN A 236 11.17 22.44 11.35
CA ASN A 236 11.58 21.24 12.08
C ASN A 236 12.94 20.67 11.62
N ALA A 237 13.75 21.50 10.97
CA ALA A 237 15.02 21.12 10.34
C ALA A 237 15.98 20.38 11.29
N ALA A 238 16.01 20.79 12.56
CA ALA A 238 16.85 20.22 13.60
C ALA A 238 16.69 18.70 13.77
N LYS A 239 15.48 18.17 13.55
CA LYS A 239 15.21 16.73 13.63
C LYS A 239 15.16 16.05 12.28
N ILE A 240 14.65 16.73 11.25
CA ILE A 240 14.45 16.14 9.92
C ILE A 240 15.77 15.99 9.16
N LEU A 241 16.64 17.01 9.19
CA LEU A 241 17.88 17.00 8.41
C LEU A 241 18.80 15.81 8.77
N PRO A 242 19.08 15.51 10.05
CA PRO A 242 19.92 14.37 10.41
C PRO A 242 19.38 13.01 9.94
N ILE A 243 18.05 12.86 9.82
CA ILE A 243 17.41 11.63 9.36
C ILE A 243 17.58 11.47 7.83
N MET A 244 17.37 12.56 7.09
CA MET A 244 17.38 12.53 5.62
C MET A 244 18.78 12.62 5.01
N PHE A 245 19.71 13.27 5.70
CA PHE A 245 21.05 13.54 5.18
C PHE A 245 21.82 12.28 4.77
N PRO A 246 21.87 11.18 5.56
CA PRO A 246 22.59 9.96 5.18
C PRO A 246 22.07 9.35 3.86
N ALA A 247 20.75 9.36 3.66
CA ALA A 247 20.12 8.84 2.45
C ALA A 247 20.46 9.70 1.23
N LEU A 248 20.27 11.01 1.31
CA LEU A 248 20.56 11.93 0.21
C LEU A 248 22.05 11.96 -0.13
N TYR A 249 22.93 12.06 0.87
CA TYR A 249 24.36 12.19 0.67
C TYR A 249 25.02 10.89 0.15
N ARG A 250 24.49 9.71 0.50
CA ARG A 250 24.97 8.44 -0.06
C ARG A 250 24.63 8.33 -1.54
N ASN A 251 23.38 8.61 -1.90
CA ASN A 251 22.89 8.47 -3.26
C ASN A 251 23.38 9.59 -4.19
N SER A 252 23.76 10.76 -3.67
CA SER A 252 24.41 11.82 -4.47
C SER A 252 25.81 11.45 -4.97
N LYS A 253 26.46 10.42 -4.42
CA LYS A 253 27.77 9.96 -4.92
C LYS A 253 27.67 8.97 -6.06
N SER A 254 26.62 8.16 -6.06
CA SER A 254 26.41 7.14 -7.08
C SER A 254 24.94 6.75 -7.08
N HIS A 255 24.20 7.27 -8.05
CA HIS A 255 22.87 6.81 -8.41
C HIS A 255 22.87 6.51 -9.91
N TRP A 256 22.28 5.38 -10.32
CA TRP A 256 22.33 4.93 -11.72
C TRP A 256 21.47 5.81 -12.65
N ASN A 257 20.39 6.38 -12.12
CA ASN A 257 19.49 7.27 -12.82
C ASN A 257 19.92 8.74 -12.63
N LYS A 258 20.19 9.44 -13.74
CA LYS A 258 20.64 10.85 -13.76
C LYS A 258 19.59 11.84 -13.26
N THR A 259 18.31 11.60 -13.51
CA THR A 259 17.22 12.49 -13.07
C THR A 259 17.14 12.51 -11.55
N ILE A 260 17.12 11.33 -10.93
CA ILE A 260 17.13 11.20 -9.46
C ILE A 260 18.37 11.84 -8.86
N HIS A 261 19.52 11.67 -9.50
CA HIS A 261 20.77 12.32 -9.07
C HIS A 261 20.63 13.85 -9.03
N GLY A 262 20.02 14.46 -10.05
CA GLY A 262 19.70 15.89 -10.08
C GLY A 262 18.72 16.32 -8.98
N LEU A 263 17.65 15.55 -8.77
CA LEU A 263 16.67 15.81 -7.71
C LEU A 263 17.30 15.73 -6.31
N ILE A 264 18.19 14.77 -6.07
CA ILE A 264 18.93 14.66 -4.81
C ILE A 264 19.82 15.88 -4.57
N TYR A 265 20.54 16.36 -5.60
CA TYR A 265 21.34 17.57 -5.47
C TYR A 265 20.48 18.80 -5.18
N ASN A 266 19.32 18.91 -5.82
CA ASN A 266 18.37 19.98 -5.53
C ASN A 266 17.91 19.93 -4.06
N ALA A 267 17.50 18.76 -3.57
CA ALA A 267 17.11 18.56 -2.18
C ALA A 267 18.25 18.90 -1.19
N LEU A 268 19.47 18.45 -1.47
CA LEU A 268 20.66 18.79 -0.66
C LEU A 268 20.93 20.29 -0.64
N LYS A 269 20.77 20.97 -1.79
CA LYS A 269 20.94 22.42 -1.90
C LYS A 269 19.90 23.16 -1.06
N LEU A 270 18.63 22.78 -1.16
CA LEU A 270 17.54 23.37 -0.35
C LEU A 270 17.81 23.20 1.15
N PHE A 271 18.26 22.01 1.59
CA PHE A 271 18.62 21.78 2.98
C PHE A 271 19.80 22.65 3.46
N MET A 272 20.77 22.91 2.58
CA MET A 272 21.92 23.76 2.88
C MET A 272 21.51 25.24 2.99
N GLU A 273 20.67 25.73 2.07
CA GLU A 273 20.14 27.10 2.09
C GLU A 273 19.28 27.37 3.33
N MET A 274 18.56 26.36 3.80
CA MET A 274 17.68 26.44 4.97
C MET A 274 18.47 26.56 6.29
N ASN A 275 19.53 25.76 6.48
CA ASN A 275 20.40 25.86 7.66
C ASN A 275 21.82 25.34 7.39
N GLN A 276 22.69 26.24 6.93
CA GLN A 276 24.09 25.93 6.61
C GLN A 276 24.83 25.25 7.77
N LYS A 277 24.69 25.79 8.99
CA LYS A 277 25.42 25.28 10.17
C LYS A 277 25.02 23.84 10.47
N LEU A 278 23.72 23.56 10.51
CA LEU A 278 23.21 22.22 10.79
C LEU A 278 23.61 21.23 9.68
N PHE A 279 23.66 21.68 8.42
CA PHE A 279 24.11 20.88 7.28
C PHE A 279 25.60 20.50 7.40
N ASP A 280 26.45 21.44 7.78
CA ASP A 280 27.86 21.19 8.02
C ASP A 280 28.08 20.24 9.20
N ASP A 281 27.32 20.40 10.29
CA ASP A 281 27.34 19.51 11.45
C ASP A 281 26.93 18.07 11.07
N CYS A 282 25.85 17.90 10.29
CA CYS A 282 25.42 16.60 9.77
C CYS A 282 26.48 15.97 8.86
N THR A 283 27.14 16.77 8.04
CA THR A 283 28.24 16.31 7.18
C THR A 283 29.41 15.76 8.01
N GLN A 284 29.76 16.44 9.11
CA GLN A 284 30.81 15.98 10.02
C GLN A 284 30.41 14.72 10.76
N GLN A 285 29.20 14.66 11.32
CA GLN A 285 28.68 13.49 12.02
C GLN A 285 28.66 12.26 11.11
N PHE A 286 28.14 12.39 9.88
CA PHE A 286 28.12 11.30 8.91
C PHE A 286 29.51 10.77 8.57
N ARG A 287 30.51 11.65 8.42
CA ARG A 287 31.91 11.24 8.20
C ARG A 287 32.48 10.51 9.40
N ALA A 288 32.20 10.98 10.62
CA ALA A 288 32.65 10.35 11.86
C ALA A 288 32.03 8.95 12.04
N GLU A 289 30.72 8.81 11.81
CA GLU A 289 30.03 7.52 11.86
C GLU A 289 30.58 6.53 10.83
N LYS A 290 30.78 6.97 9.58
CA LYS A 290 31.37 6.13 8.53
C LYS A 290 32.78 5.63 8.91
N ASN A 291 33.59 6.49 9.51
CA ASN A 291 34.93 6.10 9.98
C ASN A 291 34.84 5.10 11.15
N LYS A 292 33.90 5.30 12.07
CA LYS A 292 33.63 4.38 13.19
C LYS A 292 33.14 3.02 12.71
N GLU A 293 32.26 2.97 11.72
CA GLU A 293 31.81 1.72 11.08
C GLU A 293 32.97 0.98 10.40
N LYS A 294 33.83 1.71 9.67
CA LYS A 294 35.02 1.13 9.03
C LYS A 294 36.00 0.55 10.07
N ALA A 295 36.19 1.24 11.20
CA ALA A 295 37.02 0.76 12.30
C ALA A 295 36.44 -0.51 12.94
N LYS A 296 35.13 -0.56 13.22
CA LYS A 296 34.44 -1.76 13.74
C LYS A 296 34.54 -2.95 12.79
N LEU A 297 34.42 -2.70 11.47
CA LEU A 297 34.55 -3.77 10.48
C LEU A 297 35.96 -4.36 10.49
N LYS A 298 36.98 -3.50 10.59
CA LYS A 298 38.38 -3.92 10.69
C LYS A 298 38.65 -4.71 11.98
N GLU A 299 38.14 -4.25 13.12
CA GLU A 299 38.26 -4.97 14.40
C GLU A 299 37.59 -6.36 14.32
N ARG A 300 36.42 -6.45 13.69
CA ARG A 300 35.73 -7.72 13.44
C ARG A 300 36.56 -8.63 12.54
N GLU A 301 37.15 -8.12 11.47
CA GLU A 301 38.02 -8.87 10.56
C GLU A 301 39.26 -9.40 11.29
N GLU A 302 39.91 -8.57 12.11
CA GLU A 302 41.05 -8.98 12.94
C GLU A 302 40.66 -10.08 13.95
N ALA A 303 39.48 -10.00 14.55
CA ALA A 303 38.96 -11.03 15.45
C ALA A 303 38.73 -12.37 14.71
N TRP A 304 38.15 -12.32 13.49
CA TRP A 304 37.98 -13.52 12.66
C TRP A 304 39.31 -14.14 12.23
N MET A 305 40.30 -13.32 11.87
CA MET A 305 41.64 -13.79 11.54
C MET A 305 42.33 -14.49 12.72
N LYS A 306 42.14 -13.99 13.94
CA LYS A 306 42.64 -14.64 15.16
C LYS A 306 41.99 -16.00 15.38
N ILE A 307 40.67 -16.09 15.21
CA ILE A 307 39.94 -17.37 15.31
C ILE A 307 40.47 -18.36 14.26
N GLU A 308 40.64 -17.94 13.01
CA GLU A 308 41.15 -18.80 11.94
C GLU A 308 42.58 -19.29 12.23
N SER A 309 43.45 -18.41 12.74
CA SER A 309 44.81 -18.77 13.14
C SER A 309 44.84 -19.81 14.27
N LEU A 310 44.03 -19.61 15.31
CA LEU A 310 43.89 -20.55 16.42
C LEU A 310 43.28 -21.89 15.98
N ALA A 311 42.34 -21.87 15.02
CA ALA A 311 41.80 -23.09 14.44
C ALA A 311 42.85 -23.88 13.64
N LYS A 312 43.71 -23.19 12.88
CA LYS A 312 44.81 -23.81 12.12
C LYS A 312 45.89 -24.42 13.01
N SER A 313 46.13 -23.85 14.20
CA SER A 313 47.12 -24.36 15.15
C SER A 313 46.59 -25.44 16.09
N ASN A 314 45.30 -25.79 16.00
CA ASN A 314 44.70 -26.81 16.87
C ASN A 314 45.18 -28.24 16.50
N PRO A 315 45.89 -28.94 17.40
CA PRO A 315 46.42 -30.28 17.12
C PRO A 315 45.35 -31.36 16.90
N GLN A 316 44.10 -31.11 17.26
CA GLN A 316 42.97 -32.01 16.97
C GLN A 316 42.59 -32.02 15.47
N VAL A 317 42.97 -30.99 14.70
CA VAL A 317 42.76 -30.95 13.24
C VAL A 317 43.75 -31.85 12.49
N SER A 318 44.92 -32.13 13.07
CA SER A 318 45.87 -33.10 12.52
C SER A 318 45.47 -34.56 12.78
N PHE A 319 44.69 -34.85 13.83
CA PHE A 319 44.27 -36.21 14.18
C PHE A 319 43.16 -36.78 13.30
N SER A 320 42.42 -35.93 12.57
CA SER A 320 41.39 -36.39 11.62
C SER A 320 41.95 -36.73 10.22
N ARG A 321 43.28 -36.69 10.01
CA ARG A 321 43.93 -37.14 8.76
C ARG A 321 44.52 -38.55 8.83
N THR A 322 44.42 -39.22 9.99
CA THR A 322 45.05 -40.52 10.24
C THR A 322 44.12 -41.73 10.16
N GLU A 323 42.92 -41.59 9.60
CA GLU A 323 42.13 -42.75 9.18
C GLU A 323 41.85 -42.70 7.67
N SER A 324 42.59 -43.54 6.95
CA SER A 324 42.41 -43.99 5.56
C SER A 324 42.81 -43.02 4.42
N PRO A 325 43.81 -43.37 3.58
CA PRO A 325 44.11 -42.60 2.37
C PRO A 325 43.07 -42.91 1.27
N LEU A 326 42.09 -42.03 1.09
CA LEU A 326 41.35 -41.92 -0.17
C LEU A 326 42.06 -40.87 -1.06
N PRO A 327 42.21 -41.09 -2.38
CA PRO A 327 43.02 -40.21 -3.21
C PRO A 327 42.37 -38.83 -3.36
N MET A 328 42.95 -37.81 -2.73
CA MET A 328 42.60 -36.41 -2.97
C MET A 328 43.23 -35.94 -4.28
N ALA A 329 42.42 -35.85 -5.33
CA ALA A 329 42.72 -35.00 -6.46
C ALA A 329 42.84 -33.54 -5.96
N ARG A 330 43.99 -32.91 -6.20
CA ARG A 330 44.21 -31.48 -5.94
C ARG A 330 43.35 -30.66 -6.92
N GLU A 331 42.11 -30.36 -6.57
CA GLU A 331 41.41 -29.24 -7.19
C GLU A 331 41.99 -27.93 -6.65
N GLN A 332 42.72 -27.22 -7.50
CA GLN A 332 43.14 -25.85 -7.26
C GLN A 332 41.88 -25.00 -7.04
N ARG A 333 41.60 -24.63 -5.78
CA ARG A 333 40.56 -23.63 -5.46
C ARG A 333 40.98 -22.28 -6.03
N LYS A 334 40.51 -21.98 -7.24
CA LYS A 334 40.41 -20.59 -7.73
C LYS A 334 39.45 -19.85 -6.79
N GLU A 335 39.88 -18.69 -6.29
CA GLU A 335 39.00 -17.75 -5.58
C GLU A 335 37.77 -17.46 -6.44
N ARG A 336 36.62 -18.04 -6.07
CA ARG A 336 35.34 -17.68 -6.69
C ARG A 336 34.76 -16.50 -5.91
N PRO A 337 34.30 -15.43 -6.57
CA PRO A 337 33.63 -14.33 -5.90
C PRO A 337 32.39 -14.85 -5.19
N LEU A 338 32.23 -14.51 -3.91
CA LEU A 338 31.04 -14.79 -3.11
C LEU A 338 29.87 -13.89 -3.56
N ILE A 339 29.31 -14.17 -4.73
CA ILE A 339 27.97 -13.69 -5.10
C ILE A 339 27.01 -14.86 -4.88
N ARG A 340 26.42 -14.92 -3.68
CA ARG A 340 25.39 -15.91 -3.35
C ARG A 340 24.03 -15.39 -3.80
N ARG A 341 23.40 -16.03 -4.79
CA ARG A 341 21.96 -15.83 -5.07
C ARG A 341 21.17 -16.46 -3.92
N LYS A 342 20.21 -15.72 -3.35
CA LYS A 342 19.45 -16.10 -2.14
C LYS A 342 18.65 -17.40 -2.25
N SER A 343 18.51 -17.97 -3.45
CA SER A 343 17.74 -19.19 -3.74
C SER A 343 18.49 -20.50 -3.50
N ASP A 344 19.82 -20.49 -3.35
CA ASP A 344 20.58 -21.74 -3.30
C ASP A 344 20.77 -22.24 -1.85
N LEU A 345 20.20 -23.41 -1.59
CA LEU A 345 20.41 -24.18 -0.37
C LEU A 345 21.87 -24.68 -0.28
N PRO A 346 22.47 -24.70 0.92
CA PRO A 346 23.84 -25.17 1.10
C PRO A 346 23.99 -26.65 0.67
N GLN A 347 24.92 -26.91 -0.25
CA GLN A 347 25.25 -28.27 -0.73
C GLN A 347 26.35 -28.95 0.09
N ASP A 348 26.88 -28.29 1.14
CA ASP A 348 27.86 -28.94 1.99
C ASP A 348 27.18 -29.98 2.89
N SER A 349 27.79 -31.15 2.96
CA SER A 349 27.25 -32.34 3.63
C SER A 349 26.94 -32.13 5.12
N TYR A 350 27.62 -31.20 5.79
CA TYR A 350 27.35 -30.88 7.19
C TYR A 350 26.07 -30.07 7.34
N THR A 351 25.86 -29.08 6.46
CA THR A 351 24.64 -28.27 6.48
C THR A 351 23.43 -29.03 5.96
N THR A 352 23.58 -29.91 4.97
CA THR A 352 22.50 -30.82 4.54
C THR A 352 22.09 -31.75 5.68
N LYS A 353 23.05 -32.33 6.40
CA LYS A 353 22.79 -33.20 7.55
C LYS A 353 22.17 -32.44 8.72
N ALA A 354 22.58 -31.20 8.98
CA ALA A 354 21.97 -30.35 9.99
C ALA A 354 20.51 -30.00 9.66
N LEU A 355 20.19 -29.75 8.38
CA LEU A 355 18.82 -29.52 7.89
C LEU A 355 17.96 -30.79 7.97
N GLU A 356 18.51 -31.96 7.65
CA GLU A 356 17.81 -33.26 7.80
C GLU A 356 17.52 -33.61 9.26
N THR A 357 18.42 -33.24 10.19
CA THR A 357 18.26 -33.52 11.61
C THR A 357 17.24 -32.58 12.27
N HIS A 358 17.01 -31.39 11.70
CA HIS A 358 16.01 -30.43 12.17
C HIS A 358 14.62 -30.75 11.59
N ARG A 359 13.91 -31.71 12.20
CA ARG A 359 12.48 -31.91 11.92
C ARG A 359 11.67 -30.67 12.30
N ARG A 360 10.76 -30.24 11.43
CA ARG A 360 9.73 -29.22 11.73
C ARG A 360 8.82 -29.74 12.86
N ALA A 361 8.34 -28.84 13.70
CA ALA A 361 7.45 -29.16 14.83
C ALA A 361 6.03 -29.66 14.41
N GLU A 362 5.75 -29.79 13.11
CA GLU A 362 4.42 -30.14 12.60
C GLU A 362 4.16 -31.66 12.47
N ASP A 363 5.19 -32.52 12.58
CA ASP A 363 5.02 -33.99 12.54
C ASP A 363 4.57 -34.62 13.87
N MET A 364 4.25 -33.81 14.90
CA MET A 364 3.69 -34.29 16.17
C MET A 364 2.15 -34.35 16.19
N MET A 365 1.47 -33.99 15.10
CA MET A 365 0.01 -34.12 15.00
C MET A 365 -0.39 -34.96 13.79
N THR A 366 -0.31 -36.28 13.92
CA THR A 366 -1.07 -37.20 13.06
C THR A 366 -1.92 -38.14 13.90
N ASN A 367 -3.24 -37.90 13.80
CA ASN A 367 -4.40 -38.76 14.04
C ASN A 367 -4.24 -40.06 14.84
N HIS A 368 -4.74 -40.01 16.08
CA HIS A 368 -5.49 -41.08 16.77
C HIS A 368 -6.63 -40.33 17.47
N ASP A 369 -7.92 -40.51 17.18
CA ASP A 369 -8.66 -41.75 17.20
C ASP A 369 -9.87 -41.76 16.26
N SER A 370 -9.97 -42.83 15.47
CA SER A 370 -11.24 -43.37 14.99
C SER A 370 -11.61 -44.54 15.90
N ARG A 371 -12.65 -44.40 16.71
CA ARG A 371 -13.55 -45.48 17.12
C ARG A 371 -14.92 -44.94 17.48
#